data_AF-A0A975AZZ0-F1
#
_entry.id   AF-A0A975AZZ0-F1
#
_cell.length_a   1.000
_cell.length_b   1.000
_cell.length_c   1.000
_cell.angle_alpha   90.00
_cell.angle_beta   90.00
_cell.angle_gamma   90.00
#
_symmetry.space_group_name_H-M   'P 1'
#
loop_
_entity.id
_entity.type
_entity.pdbx_description
1 polymer ?
#
loop_
_entity_poly.entity_id
_entity_poly.type
_entity_poly.pdbx_seq_one_letter_code
_entity_poly.pdbx_strand_id
1 'polypeptide(L)'
;MENNESEIDDENFFLSINGKEDPKAELLATLSAFFSNEKADDNSSICRFPARYVWLQEKLKAKDFPTAVCSEYEKTYKRVDPKSVTLVFPSAHINSPASMFGHTFLRINSSYNSKLLSYAVNYAASVNSETENGVFFAIKGLFGGYYGRYSLLPYYEKLKEYRDSEQRDIWEYDLNLNEDEIERMFMHIWELNGVYSDYFFLTENCSYNMLWLLEVAREELKLRDSFLYQVIPLESVQIVKENNILTKSSYRPSKRTILLKYEELIDERYLAIPLNLIGSEYKLEELIDNNEINVTQKSYLLEATVENLEYLFSKGKITKDEYLEKFHKFTRARAKLGLSNKIDIKTPPNPIDSHRAVRLQAGVGSDNGEMKSYLGMRPAYHDLEDSNYGFLRGTQIEFMDILLSSSKNGVEVENATILSIVSLAQRSEFFKSLSWRTKIGWNREYLKDDAIFNLSIGTGYSWGNELAFVYTLVDPIFYLKDDFTSGLGVSVGLNFDKYKLVNTNIELTKRVYDNGRNQTIIKASQGFNLTQNSKIVLKYDYIDKYVDKLKKTEHSFLGILRYYY
;
A
#
# COMPACT_ATOMS: atom_id res chain seq x y z
N MET A 1 17.81 19.99 2.99
CA MET A 1 18.10 20.30 4.39
C MET A 1 16.79 20.64 5.06
N GLU A 2 16.45 19.89 6.09
CA GLU A 2 15.32 20.17 6.97
C GLU A 2 15.90 20.65 8.30
N ASN A 3 15.37 21.72 8.88
CA ASN A 3 15.90 22.31 10.14
C ASN A 3 17.41 22.67 10.12
N ASN A 4 17.98 22.99 8.96
CA ASN A 4 19.42 23.22 8.72
C ASN A 4 20.33 21.98 8.84
N GLU A 5 19.76 20.77 8.82
CA GLU A 5 20.52 19.52 8.78
C GLU A 5 20.22 18.77 7.47
N SER A 6 21.21 18.03 6.97
CA SER A 6 21.04 17.12 5.84
C SER A 6 20.25 15.88 6.27
N GLU A 7 19.33 15.45 5.41
CA GLU A 7 18.53 14.22 5.57
C GLU A 7 19.31 12.95 5.21
N ILE A 8 20.56 13.10 4.79
CA ILE A 8 21.51 11.99 4.62
C ILE A 8 22.33 11.83 5.90
N ASP A 9 22.30 10.63 6.48
CA ASP A 9 22.97 10.34 7.76
C ASP A 9 24.36 9.69 7.60
N ASP A 10 24.67 9.14 6.42
CA ASP A 10 25.97 8.54 6.18
C ASP A 10 27.08 9.59 6.12
N GLU A 11 27.95 9.61 7.13
CA GLU A 11 29.13 10.49 7.20
C GLU A 11 29.99 10.41 5.93
N ASN A 12 30.04 9.25 5.27
CA ASN A 12 30.85 9.08 4.06
C ASN A 12 30.34 9.96 2.91
N PHE A 13 29.07 10.35 2.87
CA PHE A 13 28.48 11.18 1.82
C PHE A 13 29.02 12.62 1.82
N PHE A 14 29.49 13.10 2.96
CA PHE A 14 29.99 14.46 3.11
C PHE A 14 31.50 14.52 2.86
N LEU A 15 31.95 15.63 2.28
CA LEU A 15 33.37 15.93 2.11
C LEU A 15 33.92 16.72 3.31
N SER A 16 33.04 17.46 4.00
CA SER A 16 33.33 18.11 5.28
C SER A 16 32.91 17.23 6.45
N ILE A 17 33.72 17.21 7.51
CA ILE A 17 33.37 16.56 8.79
C ILE A 17 32.07 17.12 9.40
N ASN A 18 31.79 18.41 9.17
CA ASN A 18 30.56 19.07 9.62
C ASN A 18 29.54 19.21 8.48
N GLY A 19 29.70 18.48 7.37
CA GLY A 19 28.92 18.71 6.15
C GLY A 19 27.42 18.42 6.31
N LYS A 20 27.06 17.59 7.30
CA LYS A 20 25.66 17.31 7.64
C LYS A 20 24.93 18.54 8.18
N GLU A 21 25.60 19.35 8.99
CA GLU A 21 25.00 20.48 9.72
C GLU A 21 25.43 21.86 9.19
N ASP A 22 26.53 21.93 8.43
CA ASP A 22 27.07 23.17 7.87
C ASP A 22 27.18 23.07 6.33
N PRO A 23 26.13 23.51 5.59
CA PRO A 23 26.14 23.48 4.13
C PRO A 23 27.22 24.37 3.52
N LYS A 24 27.64 25.43 4.22
CA LYS A 24 28.72 26.29 3.74
C LYS A 24 30.05 25.56 3.85
N ALA A 25 30.29 24.84 4.95
CA ALA A 25 31.48 24.00 5.08
C ALA A 25 31.50 22.89 4.02
N GLU A 26 30.37 22.22 3.76
CA GLU A 26 30.26 21.20 2.71
C GLU A 26 30.51 21.77 1.31
N LEU A 27 29.96 22.94 1.01
CA LEU A 27 30.20 23.63 -0.26
C LEU A 27 31.68 23.96 -0.47
N LEU A 28 32.35 24.51 0.55
CA LEU A 28 33.78 24.84 0.49
C LEU A 28 34.64 23.57 0.36
N ALA A 29 34.31 22.51 1.09
CA ALA A 29 34.98 21.21 0.96
C ALA A 29 34.78 20.60 -0.43
N THR A 30 33.58 20.70 -1.00
CA THR A 30 33.27 20.25 -2.37
C THR A 30 34.12 20.98 -3.40
N LEU A 31 34.20 22.32 -3.31
CA LEU A 31 35.05 23.11 -4.20
C LEU A 31 36.53 22.75 -4.02
N SER A 32 37.01 22.65 -2.79
CA SER A 32 38.39 22.23 -2.52
C SER A 32 38.68 20.86 -3.12
N ALA A 33 37.77 19.88 -2.96
CA ALA A 33 37.94 18.53 -3.48
C ALA A 33 38.02 18.52 -5.01
N PHE A 34 37.09 19.20 -5.71
CA PHE A 34 37.10 19.28 -7.17
C PHE A 34 38.37 19.91 -7.73
N PHE A 35 38.85 21.01 -7.12
CA PHE A 35 40.04 21.73 -7.59
C PHE A 35 41.36 21.15 -7.08
N SER A 36 41.34 20.34 -6.02
CA SER A 36 42.53 19.64 -5.53
C SER A 36 42.92 18.43 -6.37
N ASN A 37 41.97 17.89 -7.16
CA ASN A 37 41.97 16.55 -7.78
C ASN A 37 43.39 16.05 -8.19
N GLU A 38 44.02 15.28 -7.30
CA GLU A 38 45.26 14.55 -7.61
C GLU A 38 45.01 13.42 -8.65
N LYS A 39 43.73 13.05 -8.85
CA LYS A 39 43.26 12.02 -9.79
C LYS A 39 42.19 12.60 -10.71
N ALA A 40 42.26 12.26 -11.99
CA ALA A 40 41.30 12.67 -13.02
C ALA A 40 40.56 11.46 -13.63
N ASP A 41 40.38 10.40 -12.84
CA ASP A 41 39.72 9.14 -13.21
C ASP A 41 38.46 8.87 -12.37
N ASP A 42 37.91 7.66 -12.46
CA ASP A 42 36.70 7.23 -11.73
C ASP A 42 36.79 7.39 -10.20
N ASN A 43 37.98 7.48 -9.62
CA ASN A 43 38.17 7.70 -8.18
C ASN A 43 38.17 9.18 -7.76
N SER A 44 38.00 10.09 -8.72
CA SER A 44 37.97 11.52 -8.46
C SER A 44 36.67 11.94 -7.75
N SER A 45 36.74 13.02 -6.97
CA SER A 45 35.54 13.58 -6.33
C SER A 45 34.50 14.07 -7.35
N ILE A 46 34.94 14.48 -8.53
CA ILE A 46 34.06 14.87 -9.66
C ILE A 46 33.20 13.67 -10.10
N CYS A 47 33.80 12.50 -10.28
CA CYS A 47 33.07 11.29 -10.70
C CYS A 47 32.20 10.70 -9.57
N ARG A 48 32.55 10.98 -8.32
CA ARG A 48 31.70 10.67 -7.16
C ARG A 48 30.48 11.59 -7.07
N PHE A 49 30.64 12.88 -7.37
CA PHE A 49 29.62 13.92 -7.22
C PHE A 49 29.29 14.68 -8.53
N PRO A 50 28.81 13.99 -9.58
CA PRO A 50 28.52 14.62 -10.87
C PRO A 50 27.39 15.65 -10.81
N ALA A 51 26.35 15.45 -9.99
CA ALA A 51 25.26 16.43 -9.87
C ALA A 51 25.76 17.71 -9.18
N ARG A 52 26.53 17.58 -8.09
CA ARG A 52 27.15 18.75 -7.43
C ARG A 52 28.10 19.48 -8.38
N TYR A 53 28.88 18.73 -9.17
CA TYR A 53 29.81 19.27 -10.15
C TYR A 53 29.09 20.11 -11.22
N VAL A 54 28.08 19.55 -11.88
CA VAL A 54 27.31 20.27 -12.91
C VAL A 54 26.60 21.49 -12.32
N TRP A 55 25.96 21.34 -11.15
CA TRP A 55 25.29 22.45 -10.47
C TRP A 55 26.25 23.60 -10.14
N LEU A 56 27.44 23.30 -9.61
CA LEU A 56 28.45 24.32 -9.31
C LEU A 56 28.97 25.00 -10.57
N GLN A 57 29.19 24.24 -11.65
CA GLN A 57 29.62 24.78 -12.93
C GLN A 57 28.59 25.79 -13.48
N GLU A 58 27.30 25.46 -13.39
CA GLU A 58 26.20 26.34 -13.80
C GLU A 58 26.09 27.61 -12.96
N LYS A 59 26.15 27.49 -11.62
CA LYS A 59 25.99 28.64 -10.71
C LYS A 59 27.20 29.57 -10.74
N LEU A 60 28.42 29.03 -10.81
CA LEU A 60 29.65 29.82 -10.76
C LEU A 60 30.05 30.39 -12.13
N LYS A 61 29.64 29.75 -13.23
CA LYS A 61 30.01 30.13 -14.62
C LYS A 61 31.52 30.35 -14.80
N ALA A 62 32.33 29.64 -14.02
CA ALA A 62 33.78 29.76 -14.06
C ALA A 62 34.33 29.06 -15.32
N LYS A 63 35.34 29.68 -15.96
CA LYS A 63 35.92 29.16 -17.21
C LYS A 63 36.87 27.98 -16.99
N ASP A 64 37.47 27.88 -15.81
CA ASP A 64 38.55 26.95 -15.50
C ASP A 64 38.08 25.87 -14.51
N PHE A 65 36.94 25.24 -14.78
CA PHE A 65 36.48 24.10 -13.96
C PHE A 65 37.33 22.85 -14.27
N PRO A 66 37.82 22.13 -13.25
CA PRO A 66 38.63 20.92 -13.43
C PRO A 66 37.81 19.81 -14.08
N THR A 67 38.43 18.95 -14.88
CA THR A 67 37.74 17.85 -15.56
C THR A 67 38.24 16.48 -15.07
N ALA A 68 37.40 15.47 -15.18
CA ALA A 68 37.75 14.07 -14.90
C ALA A 68 37.07 13.14 -15.91
N VAL A 69 37.66 11.96 -16.13
CA VAL A 69 37.10 10.91 -16.99
C VAL A 69 36.33 9.93 -16.10
N CYS A 70 35.00 9.98 -16.17
CA CYS A 70 34.10 9.16 -15.36
C CYS A 70 33.55 7.97 -16.16
N SER A 71 34.43 7.04 -16.52
CA SER A 71 34.13 5.90 -17.40
C SER A 71 33.02 5.01 -16.85
N GLU A 72 33.00 4.74 -15.54
CA GLU A 72 31.98 3.87 -14.94
C GLU A 72 30.61 4.55 -14.85
N TYR A 73 30.58 5.86 -14.57
CA TYR A 73 29.36 6.66 -14.66
C TYR A 73 28.82 6.66 -16.09
N GLU A 74 29.65 7.00 -17.08
CA GLU A 74 29.24 7.04 -18.49
C GLU A 74 28.72 5.69 -19.00
N LYS A 75 29.40 4.60 -18.63
CA LYS A 75 28.99 3.24 -18.98
C LYS A 75 27.63 2.90 -18.36
N THR A 76 27.41 3.30 -17.11
CA THR A 76 26.14 3.09 -16.43
C THR A 76 25.03 3.95 -17.03
N TYR A 77 25.29 5.23 -17.30
CA TYR A 77 24.37 6.13 -17.99
C TYR A 77 23.95 5.60 -19.35
N LYS A 78 24.90 5.15 -20.18
CA LYS A 78 24.63 4.54 -21.50
C LYS A 78 23.84 3.23 -21.41
N ARG A 79 24.06 2.43 -20.36
CA ARG A 79 23.33 1.17 -20.14
C ARG A 79 21.89 1.40 -19.69
N VAL A 80 21.66 2.40 -18.82
CA VAL A 80 20.32 2.76 -18.35
C VAL A 80 19.56 3.52 -19.43
N ASP A 81 20.27 4.36 -20.20
CA ASP A 81 19.76 5.21 -21.27
C ASP A 81 18.51 6.00 -20.84
N PRO A 82 18.58 6.85 -19.80
CA PRO A 82 17.41 7.50 -19.23
C PRO A 82 16.73 8.44 -20.24
N LYS A 83 15.46 8.17 -20.59
CA LYS A 83 14.65 8.98 -21.54
C LYS A 83 13.37 9.55 -20.96
N SER A 84 12.76 8.86 -20.01
CA SER A 84 11.59 9.35 -19.29
C SER A 84 11.45 8.66 -17.95
N VAL A 85 10.59 9.19 -17.08
CA VAL A 85 10.40 8.67 -15.72
C VAL A 85 8.93 8.36 -15.50
N THR A 86 8.67 7.24 -14.85
CA THR A 86 7.32 6.80 -14.45
C THR A 86 7.32 6.60 -12.93
N LEU A 87 6.39 7.24 -12.21
CA LEU A 87 6.11 6.92 -10.81
C LEU A 87 5.26 5.65 -10.75
N VAL A 88 5.72 4.63 -10.05
CA VAL A 88 5.04 3.33 -9.95
C VAL A 88 4.47 3.14 -8.55
N PHE A 89 3.19 2.80 -8.49
CA PHE A 89 2.44 2.55 -7.25
C PHE A 89 1.82 1.15 -7.28
N PRO A 90 2.44 0.15 -6.64
CA PRO A 90 1.76 -1.08 -6.28
C PRO A 90 0.68 -0.82 -5.23
N SER A 91 -0.56 -1.22 -5.52
CA SER A 91 -1.71 -1.04 -4.61
C SER A 91 -1.58 -1.87 -3.33
N ALA A 92 -2.39 -1.62 -2.29
CA ALA A 92 -2.32 -2.36 -1.03
C ALA A 92 -2.39 -3.89 -1.22
N HIS A 93 -1.69 -4.67 -0.40
CA HIS A 93 -1.84 -6.13 -0.37
C HIS A 93 -2.75 -6.58 0.77
N ILE A 94 -3.88 -7.21 0.47
CA ILE A 94 -4.90 -7.53 1.47
C ILE A 94 -4.39 -8.40 2.63
N ASN A 95 -3.44 -9.32 2.44
CA ASN A 95 -3.04 -10.30 3.48
C ASN A 95 -1.62 -10.11 4.06
N SER A 96 -1.03 -8.91 3.95
CA SER A 96 0.29 -8.61 4.55
C SER A 96 0.25 -7.23 5.19
N PRO A 97 0.26 -7.13 6.54
CA PRO A 97 0.21 -5.82 7.22
C PRO A 97 1.28 -4.84 6.73
N ALA A 98 2.52 -5.30 6.49
CA ALA A 98 3.60 -4.44 6.00
C ALA A 98 3.36 -3.95 4.56
N SER A 99 2.78 -4.78 3.69
CA SER A 99 2.51 -4.43 2.29
C SER A 99 1.11 -3.80 2.09
N MET A 100 0.27 -3.74 3.13
CA MET A 100 -1.05 -3.08 3.10
C MET A 100 -0.93 -1.56 2.95
N PHE A 101 0.18 -0.97 3.36
CA PHE A 101 0.41 0.49 3.32
C PHE A 101 0.61 1.08 1.92
N GLY A 102 0.82 0.23 0.91
CA GLY A 102 1.27 0.68 -0.41
C GLY A 102 2.79 0.81 -0.49
N HIS A 103 3.30 1.09 -1.68
CA HIS A 103 4.71 1.43 -1.90
C HIS A 103 4.79 2.35 -3.12
N THR A 104 5.78 3.24 -3.19
CA THR A 104 6.10 3.94 -4.44
C THR A 104 7.57 3.84 -4.77
N PHE A 105 7.85 3.76 -6.07
CA PHE A 105 9.21 3.77 -6.61
C PHE A 105 9.21 4.40 -8.01
N LEU A 106 10.37 4.82 -8.50
CA LEU A 106 10.50 5.39 -9.85
C LEU A 106 10.98 4.32 -10.83
N ARG A 107 10.45 4.33 -12.05
CA ARG A 107 11.01 3.59 -13.19
C ARG A 107 11.62 4.57 -14.17
N ILE A 108 12.90 4.37 -14.47
CA ILE A 108 13.62 5.08 -15.52
C ILE A 108 13.46 4.31 -16.82
N ASN A 109 12.74 4.91 -17.76
CA ASN A 109 12.48 4.33 -19.07
C ASN A 109 13.66 4.58 -20.01
N SER A 110 14.06 3.53 -20.71
CA SER A 110 15.08 3.55 -21.75
C SER A 110 14.49 3.77 -23.14
N SER A 111 15.32 4.07 -24.15
CA SER A 111 14.88 4.03 -25.56
C SER A 111 14.57 2.62 -26.08
N TYR A 112 14.93 1.56 -25.34
CA TYR A 112 14.62 0.18 -25.72
C TYR A 112 13.10 -0.07 -25.78
N ASN A 113 12.67 -0.84 -26.78
CA ASN A 113 11.24 -1.15 -27.00
C ASN A 113 10.55 -1.86 -25.82
N SER A 114 11.29 -2.65 -25.03
CA SER A 114 10.73 -3.43 -23.92
C SER A 114 10.87 -2.69 -22.60
N LYS A 115 9.74 -2.37 -21.97
CA LYS A 115 9.68 -1.83 -20.59
C LYS A 115 10.35 -2.74 -19.55
N LEU A 116 10.52 -4.04 -19.84
CA LEU A 116 11.19 -4.97 -18.90
C LEU A 116 12.70 -4.73 -18.80
N LEU A 117 13.28 -4.01 -19.77
CA LEU A 117 14.70 -3.63 -19.79
C LEU A 117 14.96 -2.30 -19.08
N SER A 118 13.91 -1.61 -18.64
CA SER A 118 14.00 -0.39 -17.84
C SER A 118 14.50 -0.69 -16.43
N TYR A 119 14.95 0.36 -15.72
CA TYR A 119 15.44 0.24 -14.35
C TYR A 119 14.45 0.86 -13.35
N ALA A 120 14.37 0.27 -12.17
CA ALA A 120 13.64 0.76 -11.02
C ALA A 120 14.61 1.39 -10.01
N VAL A 121 14.31 2.62 -9.59
CA VAL A 121 14.93 3.29 -8.45
C VAL A 121 14.02 3.05 -7.27
N ASN A 122 14.49 2.24 -6.32
CA ASN A 122 13.75 1.84 -5.14
C ASN A 122 14.48 2.32 -3.88
N TYR A 123 13.73 2.76 -2.87
CA TYR A 123 14.26 3.05 -1.55
C TYR A 123 13.58 2.12 -0.53
N ALA A 124 14.38 1.43 0.29
CA ALA A 124 13.87 0.47 1.25
C ALA A 124 14.78 0.36 2.47
N ALA A 125 14.18 -0.04 3.60
CA ALA A 125 14.90 -0.39 4.82
C ALA A 125 15.77 -1.63 4.61
N SER A 126 17.00 -1.59 5.13
CA SER A 126 17.92 -2.72 5.19
C SER A 126 17.55 -3.62 6.37
N VAL A 127 16.80 -4.70 6.09
CA VAL A 127 16.28 -5.62 7.10
C VAL A 127 17.03 -6.94 7.03
N ASN A 128 17.49 -7.46 8.16
CA ASN A 128 18.00 -8.83 8.24
C ASN A 128 16.84 -9.81 8.50
N SER A 129 16.28 -10.34 7.41
CA SER A 129 15.12 -11.23 7.41
C SER A 129 15.31 -12.55 8.18
N GLU A 130 16.55 -12.94 8.50
CA GLU A 130 16.84 -14.17 9.26
C GLU A 130 16.72 -13.98 10.78
N THR A 131 16.71 -12.73 11.27
CA THR A 131 16.86 -12.43 12.71
C THR A 131 15.74 -11.59 13.33
N GLU A 132 14.84 -11.01 12.54
CA GLU A 132 13.85 -10.05 13.05
C GLU A 132 12.41 -10.59 13.10
N ASN A 133 11.79 -10.46 14.28
CA ASN A 133 10.38 -10.74 14.53
C ASN A 133 9.50 -9.60 13.98
N GLY A 134 8.36 -9.91 13.35
CA GLY A 134 7.45 -8.92 12.76
C GLY A 134 6.94 -7.82 13.71
N VAL A 135 6.81 -8.08 15.01
CA VAL A 135 6.44 -7.04 16.00
C VAL A 135 7.60 -6.09 16.26
N PHE A 136 8.81 -6.63 16.39
CA PHE A 136 10.02 -5.83 16.58
C PHE A 136 10.33 -4.99 15.33
N PHE A 137 10.06 -5.55 14.15
CA PHE A 137 10.12 -4.84 12.88
C PHE A 137 9.19 -3.62 12.83
N ALA A 138 7.93 -3.78 13.23
CA ALA A 138 6.98 -2.68 13.28
C ALA A 138 7.40 -1.58 14.28
N ILE A 139 7.88 -1.96 15.47
CA ILE A 139 8.32 -1.01 16.49
C ILE A 139 9.57 -0.26 16.02
N LYS A 140 10.63 -0.96 15.59
CA LYS A 140 11.84 -0.33 15.07
C LYS A 140 11.55 0.61 13.91
N GLY A 141 10.69 0.18 12.98
CA GLY A 141 10.30 0.99 11.82
C GLY A 141 9.58 2.28 12.17
N LEU A 142 8.76 2.27 13.23
CA LEU A 142 8.09 3.47 13.74
C LEU A 142 9.06 4.47 14.38
N PHE A 143 10.21 4.01 14.89
CA PHE A 143 11.18 4.83 15.63
C PHE A 143 12.53 5.03 14.89
N GLY A 144 12.59 4.81 13.57
CA GLY A 144 13.82 5.08 12.80
C GLY A 144 14.93 4.04 12.94
N GLY A 145 14.64 2.84 13.43
CA GLY A 145 15.64 1.81 13.77
C GLY A 145 16.28 1.06 12.60
N TYR A 146 16.17 1.58 11.37
CA TYR A 146 16.65 0.94 10.15
C TYR A 146 17.41 1.92 9.26
N TYR A 147 18.41 1.43 8.54
CA TYR A 147 19.07 2.19 7.47
C TYR A 147 18.35 1.99 6.15
N GLY A 148 17.82 3.07 5.60
CA GLY A 148 17.25 3.13 4.27
C GLY A 148 18.33 3.36 3.21
N ARG A 149 18.19 2.71 2.06
CA ARG A 149 19.13 2.82 0.95
C ARG A 149 18.42 2.87 -0.39
N TYR A 150 18.95 3.68 -1.31
CA TYR A 150 18.56 3.62 -2.72
C TYR A 150 19.17 2.41 -3.40
N SER A 151 18.42 1.82 -4.33
CA SER A 151 18.85 0.71 -5.17
C SER A 151 18.37 0.92 -6.60
N LEU A 152 19.27 0.72 -7.58
CA LEU A 152 18.95 0.75 -9.00
C LEU A 152 18.96 -0.68 -9.53
N LEU A 153 17.78 -1.23 -9.81
CA LEU A 153 17.58 -2.65 -10.15
C LEU A 153 16.78 -2.79 -11.45
N PRO A 154 16.87 -3.91 -12.19
CA PRO A 154 16.01 -4.15 -13.34
C PRO A 154 14.52 -4.13 -12.97
N TYR A 155 13.68 -3.46 -13.77
CA TYR A 155 12.26 -3.29 -13.47
C TYR A 155 11.49 -4.62 -13.40
N TYR A 156 11.88 -5.63 -14.18
CA TYR A 156 11.23 -6.95 -14.17
C TYR A 156 11.32 -7.63 -12.79
N GLU A 157 12.34 -7.33 -11.98
CA GLU A 157 12.48 -7.88 -10.62
C GLU A 157 11.41 -7.32 -9.70
N LYS A 158 11.16 -6.00 -9.78
CA LYS A 158 10.08 -5.34 -9.03
C LYS A 158 8.70 -5.79 -9.51
N LEU A 159 8.53 -6.08 -10.80
CA LEU A 159 7.29 -6.72 -11.27
C LEU A 159 7.10 -8.12 -10.68
N LYS A 160 8.15 -8.94 -10.63
CA LYS A 160 8.08 -10.28 -10.03
C LYS A 160 7.78 -10.22 -8.52
N GLU A 161 8.37 -9.26 -7.82
CA GLU A 161 8.09 -9.00 -6.41
C GLU A 161 6.62 -8.59 -6.20
N TYR A 162 6.20 -7.46 -6.77
CA TYR A 162 4.89 -6.88 -6.46
C TYR A 162 3.71 -7.57 -7.15
N ARG A 163 3.80 -7.81 -8.47
CA ARG A 163 2.69 -8.36 -9.26
C ARG A 163 2.52 -9.86 -9.03
N ASP A 164 3.64 -10.59 -8.95
CA ASP A 164 3.62 -12.05 -8.98
C ASP A 164 3.70 -12.66 -7.58
N SER A 165 4.60 -12.19 -6.73
CA SER A 165 4.73 -12.71 -5.36
C SER A 165 3.76 -12.03 -4.41
N GLU A 166 3.73 -10.70 -4.35
CA GLU A 166 2.81 -9.96 -3.50
C GLU A 166 1.40 -9.84 -4.08
N GLN A 167 1.14 -10.23 -5.33
CA GLN A 167 -0.22 -10.20 -5.90
C GLN A 167 -0.91 -8.83 -5.86
N ARG A 168 -0.12 -7.76 -6.02
CA ARG A 168 -0.60 -6.37 -6.02
C ARG A 168 -0.79 -5.90 -7.44
N ASP A 169 -1.92 -5.24 -7.69
CA ASP A 169 -2.09 -4.54 -8.94
C ASP A 169 -1.16 -3.32 -8.96
N ILE A 170 -0.68 -2.94 -10.14
CA ILE A 170 0.31 -1.87 -10.28
C ILE A 170 -0.28 -0.74 -11.13
N TRP A 171 -0.15 0.47 -10.61
CA TRP A 171 -0.40 1.69 -11.37
C TRP A 171 0.92 2.34 -11.75
N GLU A 172 1.06 2.70 -13.02
CA GLU A 172 2.23 3.35 -13.61
C GLU A 172 1.82 4.75 -14.09
N TYR A 173 2.47 5.78 -13.56
CA TYR A 173 2.16 7.20 -13.83
C TYR A 173 3.34 7.87 -14.54
N ASP A 174 3.20 8.14 -15.84
CA ASP A 174 4.27 8.77 -16.63
C ASP A 174 4.38 10.26 -16.27
N LEU A 175 5.61 10.75 -16.07
CA LEU A 175 5.90 12.10 -15.59
C LEU A 175 6.39 13.02 -16.74
N ASN A 176 6.04 14.30 -16.71
CA ASN A 176 6.45 15.30 -17.70
C ASN A 176 7.84 15.89 -17.44
N LEU A 177 8.83 15.06 -17.11
CA LEU A 177 10.20 15.54 -16.94
C LEU A 177 10.89 15.72 -18.30
N ASN A 178 11.66 16.80 -18.45
CA ASN A 178 12.51 17.04 -19.62
C ASN A 178 13.87 16.33 -19.47
N GLU A 179 14.68 16.32 -20.54
CA GLU A 179 15.96 15.60 -20.56
C GLU A 179 16.94 16.10 -19.49
N ASP A 180 17.07 17.42 -19.31
CA ASP A 180 17.96 18.02 -18.31
C ASP A 180 17.54 17.65 -16.87
N GLU A 181 16.23 17.67 -16.59
CA GLU A 181 15.66 17.27 -15.30
C GLU A 181 15.95 15.79 -15.00
N ILE A 182 15.82 14.93 -16.01
CA ILE A 182 16.08 13.49 -15.88
C ILE A 182 17.57 13.22 -15.67
N GLU A 183 18.44 13.91 -16.41
CA GLU A 183 19.89 13.77 -16.27
C GLU A 183 20.35 14.23 -14.89
N ARG A 184 19.85 15.36 -14.40
CA ARG A 184 20.12 15.86 -13.04
C ARG A 184 19.71 14.86 -11.97
N MET A 185 18.50 14.31 -12.08
CA MET A 185 18.02 13.29 -11.16
C MET A 185 18.91 12.05 -11.20
N PHE A 186 19.30 11.58 -12.39
CA PHE A 186 20.14 10.39 -12.54
C PHE A 186 21.55 10.59 -11.98
N MET A 187 22.17 11.74 -12.22
CA MET A 187 23.45 12.11 -11.62
C MET A 187 23.36 12.03 -10.10
N HIS A 188 22.27 12.52 -9.51
CA HIS A 188 22.12 12.48 -8.07
C HIS A 188 21.82 11.08 -7.51
N ILE A 189 21.06 10.25 -8.23
CA ILE A 189 20.90 8.82 -7.90
C ILE A 189 22.26 8.13 -7.85
N TRP A 190 23.19 8.49 -8.74
CA TRP A 190 24.56 7.98 -8.71
C TRP A 190 25.31 8.41 -7.44
N GLU A 191 25.19 9.68 -7.03
CA GLU A 191 25.82 10.20 -5.79
C GLU A 191 25.35 9.48 -4.53
N LEU A 192 24.11 9.00 -4.53
CA LEU A 192 23.48 8.28 -3.41
C LEU A 192 23.81 6.78 -3.39
N ASN A 193 24.58 6.27 -4.37
CA ASN A 193 24.90 4.86 -4.43
C ASN A 193 25.72 4.43 -3.22
N GLY A 194 25.20 3.46 -2.45
CA GLY A 194 25.86 2.96 -1.25
C GLY A 194 25.79 3.88 -0.02
N VAL A 195 25.06 4.99 -0.12
CA VAL A 195 24.77 5.92 0.99
C VAL A 195 23.53 5.47 1.73
N TYR A 196 23.48 5.69 3.05
CA TYR A 196 22.29 5.46 3.86
C TYR A 196 21.74 6.74 4.50
N SER A 197 20.46 6.69 4.83
CA SER A 197 19.79 7.58 5.79
C SER A 197 18.93 6.74 6.74
N ASP A 198 18.55 7.31 7.86
CA ASP A 198 17.65 6.67 8.81
C ASP A 198 16.25 6.51 8.16
N TYR A 199 15.64 5.35 8.40
CA TYR A 199 14.37 4.99 7.75
C TYR A 199 13.22 5.05 8.75
N PHE A 200 12.34 6.04 8.56
CA PHE A 200 11.13 6.23 9.35
C PHE A 200 9.90 5.80 8.56
N PHE A 201 9.09 4.88 9.11
CA PHE A 201 7.92 4.33 8.40
C PHE A 201 6.88 5.39 8.05
N LEU A 202 6.66 6.35 8.94
CA LEU A 202 5.65 7.38 8.76
C LEU A 202 6.13 8.53 7.88
N THR A 203 7.40 8.97 8.01
CA THR A 203 7.91 10.18 7.34
C THR A 203 8.88 9.84 6.22
N GLU A 204 10.17 9.66 6.51
CA GLU A 204 11.30 9.48 5.57
C GLU A 204 11.34 8.07 4.95
N ASN A 205 10.18 7.60 4.49
CA ASN A 205 9.99 6.30 3.88
C ASN A 205 10.29 6.32 2.37
N CYS A 206 9.99 5.21 1.70
CA CYS A 206 10.11 5.07 0.25
C CYS A 206 9.48 6.20 -0.55
N SER A 207 8.27 6.62 -0.17
CA SER A 207 7.52 7.62 -0.91
C SER A 207 8.10 9.00 -0.76
N TYR A 208 8.53 9.37 0.44
CA TYR A 208 9.24 10.63 0.69
C TYR A 208 10.49 10.77 -0.19
N ASN A 209 11.29 9.70 -0.22
CA ASN A 209 12.54 9.65 -0.97
C ASN A 209 12.32 9.66 -2.50
N MET A 210 11.16 9.21 -2.99
CA MET A 210 10.80 9.38 -4.41
C MET A 210 10.41 10.82 -4.73
N LEU A 211 9.65 11.49 -3.85
CA LEU A 211 9.31 12.91 -4.01
C LEU A 211 10.57 13.78 -3.99
N TRP A 212 11.50 13.46 -3.09
CA TRP A 212 12.80 14.12 -3.00
C TRP A 212 13.58 14.05 -4.32
N LEU A 213 13.66 12.88 -4.96
CA LEU A 213 14.32 12.75 -6.26
C LEU A 213 13.62 13.56 -7.37
N LEU A 214 12.30 13.72 -7.30
CA LEU A 214 11.57 14.56 -8.25
C LEU A 214 11.84 16.05 -8.05
N GLU A 215 12.02 16.50 -6.80
CA GLU A 215 12.44 17.88 -6.50
C GLU A 215 13.89 18.15 -6.91
N VAL A 216 14.77 17.14 -6.82
CA VAL A 216 16.12 17.23 -7.39
C VAL A 216 16.05 17.35 -8.91
N ALA A 217 15.15 16.61 -9.57
CA ALA A 217 14.96 16.71 -11.01
C ALA A 217 14.51 18.12 -11.43
N ARG A 218 13.48 18.65 -10.78
CA ARG A 218 12.87 19.96 -11.05
C ARG A 218 12.86 20.82 -9.78
N GLU A 219 13.79 21.76 -9.70
CA GLU A 219 14.07 22.59 -8.52
C GLU A 219 12.87 23.42 -8.03
N GLU A 220 11.91 23.75 -8.91
CA GLU A 220 10.72 24.53 -8.55
C GLU A 220 9.67 23.73 -7.77
N LEU A 221 9.79 22.40 -7.72
CA LEU A 221 8.84 21.54 -7.03
C LEU A 221 9.05 21.57 -5.51
N LYS A 222 7.93 21.52 -4.79
CA LYS A 222 7.85 21.45 -3.34
C LYS A 222 6.83 20.40 -2.92
N LEU A 223 7.06 19.17 -3.37
CA LEU A 223 6.16 18.05 -3.17
C LEU A 223 6.16 17.60 -1.70
N ARG A 224 7.33 17.59 -1.05
CA ARG A 224 7.51 17.15 0.34
C ARG A 224 6.86 18.11 1.33
N ASP A 225 6.88 19.41 1.05
CA ASP A 225 6.24 20.47 1.86
C ASP A 225 4.71 20.26 2.03
N SER A 226 4.09 19.39 1.22
CA SER A 226 2.66 19.05 1.33
C SER A 226 2.36 18.10 2.51
N PHE A 227 3.39 17.52 3.13
CA PHE A 227 3.26 16.55 4.21
C PHE A 227 3.71 17.15 5.55
N LEU A 228 2.89 16.98 6.59
CA LEU A 228 3.19 17.53 7.93
C LEU A 228 3.76 16.49 8.90
N TYR A 229 3.14 15.31 8.95
CA TYR A 229 3.45 14.30 9.99
C TYR A 229 3.69 12.91 9.43
N GLN A 230 3.31 12.66 8.17
CA GLN A 230 3.45 11.36 7.53
C GLN A 230 3.39 11.51 6.02
N VAL A 231 3.99 10.56 5.30
CA VAL A 231 4.03 10.47 3.85
C VAL A 231 3.44 9.12 3.45
N ILE A 232 2.17 9.12 3.07
CA ILE A 232 1.48 7.90 2.65
C ILE A 232 1.76 7.66 1.16
N PRO A 233 2.07 6.43 0.72
CA PRO A 233 2.39 6.15 -0.67
C PRO A 233 1.35 6.64 -1.68
N LEU A 234 0.06 6.44 -1.41
CA LEU A 234 -0.98 6.92 -2.30
C LEU A 234 -1.05 8.46 -2.36
N GLU A 235 -0.93 9.13 -1.22
CA GLU A 235 -0.92 10.59 -1.14
C GLU A 235 0.24 11.18 -1.94
N SER A 236 1.42 10.52 -1.94
CA SER A 236 2.56 10.95 -2.76
C SER A 236 2.23 11.02 -4.26
N VAL A 237 1.44 10.08 -4.76
CA VAL A 237 0.98 10.09 -6.16
C VAL A 237 -0.04 11.21 -6.40
N GLN A 238 -0.96 11.44 -5.44
CA GLN A 238 -1.95 12.52 -5.53
C GLN A 238 -1.27 13.90 -5.53
N ILE A 239 -0.24 14.12 -4.71
CA ILE A 239 0.55 15.36 -4.72
C ILE A 239 1.27 15.58 -6.06
N VAL A 240 1.82 14.52 -6.67
CA VAL A 240 2.43 14.60 -8.00
C VAL A 240 1.41 14.96 -9.09
N LYS A 241 0.17 14.47 -8.97
CA LYS A 241 -0.97 14.86 -9.83
C LYS A 241 -1.34 16.34 -9.64
N GLU A 242 -1.45 16.80 -8.39
CA GLU A 242 -1.82 18.19 -8.04
C GLU A 242 -0.80 19.22 -8.54
N ASN A 243 0.47 18.83 -8.63
CA ASN A 243 1.56 19.65 -9.18
C ASN A 243 1.69 19.55 -10.72
N ASN A 244 0.73 18.93 -11.41
CA ASN A 244 0.67 18.81 -12.88
C ASN A 244 1.90 18.15 -13.53
N ILE A 245 2.56 17.22 -12.81
CA ILE A 245 3.72 16.47 -13.33
C ILE A 245 3.25 15.20 -14.04
N LEU A 246 2.14 14.61 -13.59
CA LEU A 246 1.57 13.38 -14.12
C LEU A 246 0.91 13.61 -15.49
N THR A 247 1.30 12.82 -16.50
CA THR A 247 0.78 12.93 -17.88
C THR A 247 -0.17 11.79 -18.25
N LYS A 248 0.16 10.55 -17.87
CA LYS A 248 -0.59 9.35 -18.25
C LYS A 248 -0.62 8.35 -17.11
N SER A 249 -1.78 7.71 -16.92
CA SER A 249 -1.95 6.57 -16.02
C SER A 249 -2.07 5.28 -16.82
N SER A 250 -1.36 4.23 -16.39
CA SER A 250 -1.44 2.88 -16.95
C SER A 250 -1.65 1.86 -15.84
N TYR A 251 -2.53 0.88 -16.10
CA TYR A 251 -2.86 -0.18 -15.13
C TYR A 251 -2.25 -1.51 -15.56
N ARG A 252 -1.71 -2.26 -14.59
CA ARG A 252 -1.19 -3.61 -14.77
C ARG A 252 -1.82 -4.54 -13.73
N PRO A 253 -2.62 -5.54 -14.17
CA PRO A 253 -3.24 -6.47 -13.24
C PRO A 253 -2.21 -7.41 -12.61
N SER A 254 -2.45 -7.76 -11.35
CA SER A 254 -1.75 -8.78 -10.60
C SER A 254 -2.08 -10.19 -11.08
N LYS A 255 -1.28 -11.17 -10.66
CA LYS A 255 -1.63 -12.59 -10.84
C LYS A 255 -2.97 -12.94 -10.22
N ARG A 256 -3.30 -12.33 -9.08
CA ARG A 256 -4.60 -12.52 -8.42
C ARG A 256 -5.74 -12.04 -9.31
N THR A 257 -5.64 -10.83 -9.86
CA THR A 257 -6.66 -10.26 -10.75
C THR A 257 -6.85 -11.11 -12.01
N ILE A 258 -5.75 -11.62 -12.59
CA ILE A 258 -5.80 -12.52 -13.75
C ILE A 258 -6.52 -13.84 -13.40
N LEU A 259 -6.14 -14.49 -12.30
CA LEU A 259 -6.75 -15.75 -11.87
C LEU A 259 -8.24 -15.59 -11.53
N LEU A 260 -8.63 -14.51 -10.86
CA LEU A 260 -10.04 -14.20 -10.61
C LEU A 260 -10.81 -13.94 -11.90
N LYS A 261 -10.18 -13.35 -12.92
CA LYS A 261 -10.82 -13.19 -14.23
C LYS A 261 -11.05 -14.55 -14.89
N TYR A 262 -10.10 -15.48 -14.79
CA TYR A 262 -10.33 -16.85 -15.26
C TYR A 262 -11.43 -17.55 -14.48
N GLU A 263 -11.52 -17.36 -13.17
CA GLU A 263 -12.62 -17.90 -12.34
C GLU A 263 -14.00 -17.40 -12.81
N GLU A 264 -14.10 -16.15 -13.27
CA GLU A 264 -15.34 -15.62 -13.86
C GLU A 264 -15.67 -16.20 -15.25
N LEU A 265 -14.65 -16.51 -16.06
CA LEU A 265 -14.80 -16.94 -17.46
C LEU A 265 -14.95 -18.46 -17.63
N ILE A 266 -14.40 -19.23 -16.69
CA ILE A 266 -14.50 -20.69 -16.69
C ILE A 266 -15.90 -21.08 -16.19
N ASP A 267 -16.53 -22.01 -16.90
CA ASP A 267 -17.82 -22.58 -16.47
C ASP A 267 -17.69 -23.21 -15.08
N GLU A 268 -18.64 -22.93 -14.18
CA GLU A 268 -18.62 -23.38 -12.78
C GLU A 268 -18.37 -24.89 -12.64
N ARG A 269 -18.84 -25.70 -13.60
CA ARG A 269 -18.64 -27.16 -13.64
C ARG A 269 -17.18 -27.59 -13.76
N TYR A 270 -16.32 -26.71 -14.28
CA TYR A 270 -14.93 -26.99 -14.61
C TYR A 270 -13.92 -26.24 -13.73
N LEU A 271 -14.38 -25.40 -12.78
CA LEU A 271 -13.52 -24.51 -12.00
C LEU A 271 -12.44 -25.22 -11.17
N ALA A 272 -12.68 -26.47 -10.74
CA ALA A 272 -11.70 -27.24 -9.99
C ALA A 272 -10.58 -27.83 -10.88
N ILE A 273 -10.81 -27.97 -12.19
CA ILE A 273 -9.87 -28.63 -13.12
C ILE A 273 -8.47 -27.98 -13.10
N PRO A 274 -8.30 -26.64 -13.11
CA PRO A 274 -6.96 -26.05 -13.10
C PRO A 274 -6.15 -26.39 -11.85
N LEU A 275 -6.80 -26.46 -10.68
CA LEU A 275 -6.16 -26.88 -9.43
C LEU A 275 -5.81 -28.37 -9.47
N ASN A 276 -6.75 -29.19 -9.93
CA ASN A 276 -6.62 -30.65 -9.97
C ASN A 276 -5.58 -31.11 -11.02
N LEU A 277 -5.38 -30.36 -12.11
CA LEU A 277 -4.31 -30.60 -13.07
C LEU A 277 -2.92 -30.42 -12.43
N ILE A 278 -2.74 -29.40 -11.59
CA ILE A 278 -1.48 -29.17 -10.86
C ILE A 278 -1.28 -30.24 -9.79
N GLY A 279 -2.35 -30.62 -9.08
CA GLY A 279 -2.33 -31.68 -8.07
C GLY A 279 -2.24 -33.11 -8.64
N SER A 280 -2.29 -33.26 -9.96
CA SER A 280 -2.38 -34.56 -10.65
C SER A 280 -3.63 -35.39 -10.31
N GLU A 281 -4.67 -34.76 -9.77
CA GLU A 281 -5.99 -35.35 -9.49
C GLU A 281 -6.87 -35.42 -10.75
N TYR A 282 -6.55 -34.61 -11.76
CA TYR A 282 -7.17 -34.63 -13.08
C TYR A 282 -6.10 -34.78 -14.16
N LYS A 283 -6.28 -35.67 -15.13
CA LYS A 283 -5.26 -35.91 -16.18
C LYS A 283 -5.41 -34.92 -17.33
N LEU A 284 -4.27 -34.54 -17.92
CA LEU A 284 -4.27 -33.61 -19.05
C LEU A 284 -4.97 -34.22 -20.27
N GLU A 285 -4.78 -35.51 -20.50
CA GLU A 285 -5.38 -36.26 -21.60
C GLU A 285 -6.92 -36.26 -21.47
N GLU A 286 -7.43 -36.42 -20.25
CA GLU A 286 -8.87 -36.32 -19.95
C GLU A 286 -9.44 -34.94 -20.31
N LEU A 287 -8.67 -33.85 -20.10
CA LEU A 287 -9.11 -32.50 -20.51
C LEU A 287 -9.13 -32.37 -22.04
N ILE A 288 -8.06 -32.83 -22.70
CA ILE A 288 -7.88 -32.62 -24.14
C ILE A 288 -8.87 -33.46 -24.95
N ASP A 289 -9.13 -34.69 -24.53
CA ASP A 289 -10.00 -35.63 -25.26
C ASP A 289 -11.50 -35.43 -24.94
N ASN A 290 -11.84 -34.60 -23.95
CA ASN A 290 -13.23 -34.34 -23.59
C ASN A 290 -13.93 -33.44 -24.63
N ASN A 291 -14.86 -34.01 -25.40
CA ASN A 291 -15.62 -33.30 -26.44
C ASN A 291 -16.75 -32.40 -25.89
N GLU A 292 -17.13 -32.55 -24.62
CA GLU A 292 -18.14 -31.70 -23.96
C GLU A 292 -17.59 -30.32 -23.61
N ILE A 293 -16.26 -30.21 -23.43
CA ILE A 293 -15.58 -28.94 -23.15
C ILE A 293 -15.18 -28.31 -24.48
N ASN A 294 -15.75 -27.15 -24.79
CA ASN A 294 -15.36 -26.41 -26.01
C ASN A 294 -13.89 -25.92 -25.93
N VAL A 295 -13.30 -25.62 -27.10
CA VAL A 295 -11.89 -25.23 -27.22
C VAL A 295 -11.55 -23.98 -26.40
N THR A 296 -12.48 -23.03 -26.30
CA THR A 296 -12.32 -21.80 -25.50
C THR A 296 -12.19 -22.13 -24.01
N GLN A 297 -13.08 -22.97 -23.48
CA GLN A 297 -13.02 -23.42 -22.08
C GLN A 297 -11.74 -24.22 -21.81
N LYS A 298 -11.34 -25.13 -22.70
CA LYS A 298 -10.04 -25.82 -22.58
C LYS A 298 -8.86 -24.85 -22.53
N SER A 299 -8.93 -23.78 -23.33
CA SER A 299 -7.91 -22.73 -23.34
C SER A 299 -7.85 -21.98 -22.01
N TYR A 300 -8.99 -21.54 -21.48
CA TYR A 300 -9.07 -20.87 -20.18
C TYR A 300 -8.59 -21.76 -19.04
N LEU A 301 -8.98 -23.04 -19.04
CA LEU A 301 -8.55 -24.01 -18.03
C LEU A 301 -7.02 -24.16 -18.02
N LEU A 302 -6.39 -24.33 -19.18
CA LEU A 302 -4.93 -24.46 -19.26
C LEU A 302 -4.19 -23.15 -18.96
N GLU A 303 -4.72 -22.01 -19.38
CA GLU A 303 -4.14 -20.70 -19.05
C GLU A 303 -4.21 -20.42 -17.55
N ALA A 304 -5.37 -20.66 -16.91
CA ALA A 304 -5.52 -20.57 -15.46
C ALA A 304 -4.60 -21.55 -14.72
N THR A 305 -4.41 -22.76 -15.26
CA THR A 305 -3.46 -23.75 -14.72
C THR A 305 -2.04 -23.19 -14.73
N VAL A 306 -1.60 -22.59 -15.85
CA VAL A 306 -0.27 -22.00 -15.97
C VAL A 306 -0.10 -20.79 -15.04
N GLU A 307 -1.08 -19.89 -14.98
CA GLU A 307 -1.03 -18.72 -14.10
C GLU A 307 -0.98 -19.13 -12.61
N ASN A 308 -1.75 -20.15 -12.23
CA ASN A 308 -1.74 -20.67 -10.87
C ASN A 308 -0.44 -21.41 -10.55
N LEU A 309 0.13 -22.14 -11.51
CA LEU A 309 1.44 -22.78 -11.36
C LEU A 309 2.55 -21.75 -11.12
N GLU A 310 2.57 -20.67 -11.90
CA GLU A 310 3.49 -19.54 -11.70
C GLU A 310 3.29 -18.87 -10.33
N TYR A 311 2.05 -18.73 -9.88
CA TYR A 311 1.73 -18.22 -8.54
C TYR A 311 2.26 -19.15 -7.42
N LEU A 312 2.10 -20.46 -7.54
CA LEU A 312 2.65 -21.40 -6.57
C LEU A 312 4.18 -21.34 -6.53
N PHE A 313 4.83 -21.19 -7.69
CA PHE A 313 6.27 -21.01 -7.76
C PHE A 313 6.72 -19.67 -7.14
N SER A 314 6.03 -18.56 -7.39
CA SER A 314 6.35 -17.24 -6.82
C SER A 314 6.20 -17.19 -5.29
N LYS A 315 5.36 -18.08 -4.73
CA LYS A 315 5.19 -18.28 -3.28
C LYS A 315 6.13 -19.36 -2.69
N GLY A 316 7.03 -19.94 -3.49
CA GLY A 316 7.96 -20.98 -3.03
C GLY A 316 7.28 -22.29 -2.64
N LYS A 317 6.05 -22.54 -3.10
CA LYS A 317 5.27 -23.76 -2.76
C LYS A 317 5.64 -24.98 -3.61
N ILE A 318 6.31 -24.76 -4.74
CA ILE A 318 6.79 -25.82 -5.64
C ILE A 318 8.24 -25.54 -6.02
N THR A 319 8.97 -26.61 -6.33
CA THR A 319 10.38 -26.50 -6.75
C THR A 319 10.49 -25.96 -8.17
N LYS A 320 11.68 -25.46 -8.53
CA LYS A 320 11.96 -24.98 -9.90
C LYS A 320 11.80 -26.09 -10.94
N ASP A 321 12.28 -27.30 -10.64
CA ASP A 321 12.23 -28.42 -11.58
C ASP A 321 10.79 -28.87 -11.84
N GLU A 322 10.00 -29.02 -10.77
CA GLU A 322 8.56 -29.32 -10.87
C GLU A 322 7.80 -28.23 -11.65
N TYR A 323 8.09 -26.96 -11.36
CA TYR A 323 7.53 -25.83 -12.08
C TYR A 323 7.83 -25.92 -13.58
N LEU A 324 9.10 -26.10 -13.96
CA LEU A 324 9.51 -26.16 -15.36
C LEU A 324 8.87 -27.34 -16.11
N GLU A 325 8.81 -28.51 -15.48
CA GLU A 325 8.17 -29.70 -16.06
C GLU A 325 6.68 -29.45 -16.35
N LYS A 326 5.92 -29.04 -15.32
CA LYS A 326 4.48 -28.78 -15.44
C LYS A 326 4.19 -27.61 -16.36
N PHE A 327 4.99 -26.54 -16.30
CA PHE A 327 4.85 -25.36 -17.16
C PHE A 327 5.00 -25.76 -18.62
N HIS A 328 6.06 -26.49 -18.98
CA HIS A 328 6.26 -26.96 -20.35
C HIS A 328 5.13 -27.90 -20.79
N LYS A 329 4.68 -28.81 -19.93
CA LYS A 329 3.55 -29.72 -20.22
C LYS A 329 2.27 -28.97 -20.57
N PHE A 330 1.83 -28.04 -19.72
CA PHE A 330 0.56 -27.32 -19.90
C PHE A 330 0.63 -26.28 -21.03
N THR A 331 1.73 -25.54 -21.16
CA THR A 331 1.89 -24.56 -22.25
C THR A 331 1.95 -25.24 -23.62
N ARG A 332 2.59 -26.41 -23.74
CA ARG A 332 2.58 -27.20 -24.98
C ARG A 332 1.18 -27.68 -25.35
N ALA A 333 0.40 -28.14 -24.37
CA ALA A 333 -0.99 -28.55 -24.60
C ALA A 333 -1.84 -27.34 -25.02
N ARG A 334 -1.67 -26.21 -24.34
CA ARG A 334 -2.37 -24.98 -24.65
C ARG A 334 -2.07 -24.49 -26.06
N ALA A 335 -0.81 -24.51 -26.48
CA ALA A 335 -0.40 -24.09 -27.82
C ALA A 335 -1.08 -24.88 -28.95
N LYS A 336 -1.39 -26.17 -28.73
CA LYS A 336 -2.09 -27.01 -29.72
C LYS A 336 -3.55 -26.62 -29.95
N LEU A 337 -4.17 -25.88 -29.02
CA LEU A 337 -5.56 -25.40 -29.15
C LEU A 337 -5.69 -24.17 -30.06
N GLY A 338 -4.58 -23.61 -30.54
CA GLY A 338 -4.57 -22.44 -31.42
C GLY A 338 -4.68 -21.10 -30.67
N LEU A 339 -5.02 -20.05 -31.41
CA LEU A 339 -5.17 -18.70 -30.86
C LEU A 339 -6.38 -18.65 -29.93
N SER A 340 -6.21 -18.08 -28.74
CA SER A 340 -7.32 -17.73 -27.84
C SER A 340 -7.51 -16.23 -27.85
N ASN A 341 -8.70 -15.81 -27.46
CA ASN A 341 -9.00 -14.41 -27.22
C ASN A 341 -8.23 -13.94 -25.99
N LYS A 342 -7.63 -12.76 -26.09
CA LYS A 342 -7.04 -12.10 -24.93
C LYS A 342 -8.16 -11.80 -23.93
N ILE A 343 -7.97 -12.17 -22.67
CA ILE A 343 -8.93 -11.85 -21.61
C ILE A 343 -9.02 -10.33 -21.44
N ASP A 344 -10.24 -9.82 -21.34
CA ASP A 344 -10.50 -8.42 -21.04
C ASP A 344 -10.64 -8.25 -19.52
N ILE A 345 -9.67 -7.57 -18.92
CA ILE A 345 -9.68 -7.23 -17.49
C ILE A 345 -10.09 -5.78 -17.35
N LYS A 346 -11.28 -5.58 -16.76
CA LYS A 346 -11.77 -4.24 -16.44
C LYS A 346 -10.76 -3.53 -15.54
N THR A 347 -10.30 -2.37 -15.98
CA THR A 347 -9.42 -1.52 -15.18
C THR A 347 -10.21 -0.99 -13.97
N PRO A 348 -9.74 -1.21 -12.73
CA PRO A 348 -10.41 -0.70 -11.54
C PRO A 348 -10.31 0.84 -11.48
N PRO A 349 -11.11 1.51 -10.62
CA PRO A 349 -10.94 2.93 -10.36
C PRO A 349 -9.48 3.28 -10.03
N ASN A 350 -9.00 4.39 -10.56
CA ASN A 350 -7.63 4.85 -10.33
C ASN A 350 -7.47 5.35 -8.88
N PRO A 351 -6.47 4.87 -8.13
CA PRO A 351 -6.22 5.32 -6.76
C PRO A 351 -6.06 6.84 -6.62
N ILE A 352 -5.56 7.54 -7.64
CA ILE A 352 -5.43 9.02 -7.61
C ILE A 352 -6.77 9.77 -7.55
N ASP A 353 -7.88 9.06 -7.76
CA ASP A 353 -9.24 9.60 -7.70
C ASP A 353 -9.97 9.17 -6.40
N SER A 354 -9.26 8.55 -5.46
CA SER A 354 -9.77 8.24 -4.13
C SER A 354 -9.85 9.50 -3.26
N HIS A 355 -10.56 9.42 -2.15
CA HIS A 355 -10.48 10.47 -1.14
C HIS A 355 -9.07 10.54 -0.52
N ARG A 356 -8.74 11.68 0.10
CA ARG A 356 -7.50 11.89 0.85
C ARG A 356 -7.49 11.15 2.20
N ALA A 357 -6.32 10.96 2.79
CA ALA A 357 -6.11 10.17 4.00
C ALA A 357 -6.58 10.84 5.30
N VAL A 358 -6.39 12.16 5.44
CA VAL A 358 -6.78 12.87 6.67
C VAL A 358 -8.28 13.12 6.62
N ARG A 359 -9.01 12.66 7.64
CA ARG A 359 -10.44 12.87 7.78
C ARG A 359 -10.74 13.78 8.96
N LEU A 360 -11.52 14.83 8.73
CA LEU A 360 -12.24 15.55 9.78
C LEU A 360 -13.71 15.20 9.70
N GLN A 361 -14.37 15.13 10.85
CA GLN A 361 -15.79 14.83 10.90
C GLN A 361 -16.52 15.64 11.97
N ALA A 362 -17.71 16.11 11.62
CA ALA A 362 -18.60 16.82 12.52
C ALA A 362 -20.03 16.30 12.31
N GLY A 363 -20.79 16.15 13.39
CA GLY A 363 -22.12 15.56 13.30
C GLY A 363 -23.02 15.84 14.48
N VAL A 364 -24.26 15.41 14.34
CA VAL A 364 -25.27 15.46 15.41
C VAL A 364 -25.99 14.13 15.48
N GLY A 365 -26.36 13.73 16.68
CA GLY A 365 -27.04 12.46 16.90
C GLY A 365 -27.86 12.46 18.17
N SER A 366 -28.55 11.35 18.37
CA SER A 366 -29.25 11.04 19.60
C SER A 366 -28.71 9.72 20.13
N ASP A 367 -28.37 9.68 21.41
CA ASP A 367 -27.93 8.49 22.13
C ASP A 367 -28.88 8.30 23.31
N ASN A 368 -29.68 7.23 23.27
CA ASN A 368 -30.73 6.94 24.26
C ASN A 368 -31.72 8.10 24.49
N GLY A 369 -31.98 8.89 23.44
CA GLY A 369 -32.86 10.06 23.51
C GLY A 369 -32.17 11.36 23.90
N GLU A 370 -30.90 11.31 24.33
CA GLU A 370 -30.10 12.51 24.58
C GLU A 370 -29.44 13.00 23.29
N MET A 371 -29.69 14.26 22.93
CA MET A 371 -29.04 14.89 21.80
C MET A 371 -27.56 15.17 22.09
N LYS A 372 -26.70 14.74 21.17
CA LYS A 372 -25.25 14.93 21.22
C LYS A 372 -24.72 15.56 19.93
N SER A 373 -23.69 16.38 20.06
CA SER A 373 -22.87 16.85 18.94
C SER A 373 -21.56 16.09 18.92
N TYR A 374 -21.01 15.83 17.74
CA TYR A 374 -19.83 15.00 17.55
C TYR A 374 -18.76 15.74 16.76
N LEU A 375 -17.50 15.59 17.17
CA LEU A 375 -16.33 16.07 16.46
C LEU A 375 -15.26 14.98 16.47
N GLY A 376 -14.63 14.73 15.34
CA GLY A 376 -13.57 13.74 15.25
C GLY A 376 -12.55 14.02 14.17
N MET A 377 -11.40 13.37 14.32
CA MET A 377 -10.32 13.40 13.34
C MET A 377 -9.69 12.02 13.20
N ARG A 378 -9.26 11.70 11.99
CA ARG A 378 -8.36 10.59 11.70
C ARG A 378 -7.22 11.11 10.82
N PRO A 379 -5.96 11.04 11.25
CA PRO A 379 -4.84 11.54 10.46
C PRO A 379 -4.48 10.67 9.26
N ALA A 380 -4.77 9.37 9.26
CA ALA A 380 -4.18 8.46 8.28
C ALA A 380 -5.18 7.44 7.69
N TYR A 381 -4.97 7.14 6.41
CA TYR A 381 -5.63 6.05 5.66
C TYR A 381 -7.18 6.13 5.67
N HIS A 382 -7.85 4.98 5.56
CA HIS A 382 -9.28 4.85 5.29
C HIS A 382 -9.90 3.69 6.08
N ASP A 383 -11.21 3.79 6.32
CA ASP A 383 -12.00 2.73 6.97
C ASP A 383 -13.04 2.11 6.02
N LEU A 384 -13.71 1.04 6.47
CA LEU A 384 -14.76 0.36 5.69
C LEU A 384 -16.03 1.21 5.50
N GLU A 385 -16.21 2.28 6.28
CA GLU A 385 -17.31 3.22 6.14
C GLU A 385 -17.01 4.33 5.14
N ASP A 386 -15.75 4.57 4.80
CA ASP A 386 -15.33 5.50 3.77
C ASP A 386 -15.62 4.96 2.35
N SER A 387 -15.34 5.77 1.32
CA SER A 387 -15.53 5.31 -0.06
C SER A 387 -14.42 4.34 -0.45
N ASN A 388 -14.75 3.15 -0.91
CA ASN A 388 -13.77 2.20 -1.44
C ASN A 388 -13.27 2.58 -2.85
N TYR A 389 -13.75 3.68 -3.46
CA TYR A 389 -13.40 4.06 -4.82
C TYR A 389 -11.91 4.42 -4.92
N GLY A 390 -11.15 3.64 -5.66
CA GLY A 390 -9.69 3.77 -5.79
C GLY A 390 -8.89 3.00 -4.72
N PHE A 391 -9.57 2.35 -3.76
CA PHE A 391 -8.96 1.52 -2.73
C PHE A 391 -9.21 0.03 -2.99
N LEU A 392 -8.37 -0.82 -2.39
CA LEU A 392 -8.61 -2.25 -2.42
C LEU A 392 -9.79 -2.60 -1.51
N ARG A 393 -10.80 -3.25 -2.09
CA ARG A 393 -12.02 -3.66 -1.40
C ARG A 393 -11.77 -4.55 -0.19
N GLY A 394 -12.46 -4.26 0.91
CA GLY A 394 -12.36 -5.04 2.16
C GLY A 394 -11.10 -4.75 2.97
N THR A 395 -10.41 -3.64 2.70
CA THR A 395 -9.26 -3.18 3.48
C THR A 395 -9.60 -1.95 4.30
N GLN A 396 -9.05 -1.87 5.51
CA GLN A 396 -9.05 -0.67 6.35
C GLN A 396 -7.74 -0.60 7.11
N ILE A 397 -7.23 0.61 7.26
CA ILE A 397 -6.11 0.97 8.13
C ILE A 397 -6.47 2.30 8.76
N GLU A 398 -6.42 2.39 10.07
CA GLU A 398 -6.61 3.65 10.79
C GLU A 398 -5.52 3.79 11.84
N PHE A 399 -4.95 4.99 11.93
CA PHE A 399 -4.08 5.38 13.04
C PHE A 399 -4.70 6.58 13.75
N MET A 400 -4.67 6.57 15.08
CA MET A 400 -5.02 7.72 15.92
C MET A 400 -6.39 8.37 15.58
N ASP A 401 -7.40 7.54 15.30
CA ASP A 401 -8.78 8.04 15.10
C ASP A 401 -9.40 8.44 16.44
N ILE A 402 -9.87 9.67 16.56
CA ILE A 402 -10.51 10.20 17.76
C ILE A 402 -11.91 10.71 17.40
N LEU A 403 -12.90 10.35 18.21
CA LEU A 403 -14.26 10.85 18.15
C LEU A 403 -14.69 11.29 19.55
N LEU A 404 -15.03 12.58 19.65
CA LEU A 404 -15.56 13.21 20.85
C LEU A 404 -17.05 13.48 20.65
N SER A 405 -17.81 13.41 21.74
CA SER A 405 -19.18 13.91 21.79
C SER A 405 -19.30 15.01 22.84
N SER A 406 -20.28 15.89 22.65
CA SER A 406 -20.66 16.93 23.60
C SER A 406 -22.17 16.87 23.83
N SER A 407 -22.56 16.88 25.09
CA SER A 407 -23.95 16.92 25.53
C SER A 407 -24.15 17.91 26.69
N LYS A 408 -25.32 17.91 27.34
CA LYS A 408 -25.55 18.72 28.56
C LYS A 408 -24.67 18.27 29.73
N ASN A 409 -24.21 17.02 29.71
CA ASN A 409 -23.43 16.41 30.78
C ASN A 409 -21.92 16.64 30.64
N GLY A 410 -21.47 17.23 29.53
CA GLY A 410 -20.06 17.54 29.26
C GLY A 410 -19.58 16.99 27.94
N VAL A 411 -18.26 16.89 27.81
CA VAL A 411 -17.57 16.31 26.65
C VAL A 411 -17.10 14.91 27.02
N GLU A 412 -17.36 13.94 26.15
CA GLU A 412 -17.02 12.54 26.34
C GLU A 412 -16.18 12.02 25.17
N VAL A 413 -15.32 11.04 25.43
CA VAL A 413 -14.58 10.31 24.39
C VAL A 413 -15.43 9.12 23.94
N GLU A 414 -15.93 9.15 22.72
CA GLU A 414 -16.73 8.04 22.17
C GLU A 414 -15.82 6.93 21.63
N ASN A 415 -14.75 7.31 20.94
CA ASN A 415 -13.74 6.41 20.41
C ASN A 415 -12.36 7.10 20.38
N ALA A 416 -11.31 6.37 20.72
CA ALA A 416 -9.92 6.76 20.53
C ALA A 416 -9.12 5.53 20.08
N THR A 417 -9.07 5.29 18.77
CA THR A 417 -8.34 4.17 18.16
C THR A 417 -6.87 4.53 18.01
N ILE A 418 -5.96 3.73 18.55
CA ILE A 418 -4.52 3.86 18.25
C ILE A 418 -4.24 3.26 16.87
N LEU A 419 -4.70 2.03 16.66
CA LEU A 419 -4.54 1.27 15.41
C LEU A 419 -5.77 0.40 15.16
N SER A 420 -6.27 0.41 13.94
CA SER A 420 -7.26 -0.54 13.45
C SER A 420 -6.84 -1.04 12.07
N ILE A 421 -6.71 -2.36 11.90
CA ILE A 421 -6.43 -2.96 10.60
C ILE A 421 -7.52 -4.00 10.32
N VAL A 422 -8.10 -3.94 9.13
CA VAL A 422 -9.08 -4.92 8.69
C VAL A 422 -8.70 -5.42 7.31
N SER A 423 -8.72 -6.75 7.15
CA SER A 423 -8.48 -7.45 5.91
C SER A 423 -9.55 -8.50 5.70
N LEU A 424 -10.53 -8.18 4.86
CA LEU A 424 -11.65 -9.05 4.52
C LEU A 424 -11.40 -9.67 3.15
N ALA A 425 -10.36 -10.49 3.05
CA ALA A 425 -9.98 -11.18 1.83
C ALA A 425 -11.09 -12.13 1.35
N GLN A 426 -11.80 -11.72 0.29
CA GLN A 426 -12.86 -12.55 -0.29
C GLN A 426 -12.26 -13.84 -0.85
N ARG A 427 -12.83 -14.96 -0.43
CA ARG A 427 -12.44 -16.30 -0.86
C ARG A 427 -12.92 -16.57 -2.27
N SER A 428 -12.11 -17.33 -2.98
CA SER A 428 -12.36 -17.79 -4.34
C SER A 428 -11.84 -19.21 -4.49
N GLU A 429 -12.10 -19.87 -5.62
CA GLU A 429 -11.60 -21.22 -5.86
C GLU A 429 -10.06 -21.27 -5.81
N PHE A 430 -9.41 -20.28 -6.43
CA PHE A 430 -7.95 -20.13 -6.41
C PHE A 430 -7.40 -19.59 -5.09
N PHE A 431 -8.18 -18.81 -4.33
CA PHE A 431 -7.70 -18.09 -3.15
C PHE A 431 -8.50 -18.42 -1.88
N LYS A 432 -7.95 -19.31 -1.06
CA LYS A 432 -8.52 -19.75 0.22
C LYS A 432 -8.04 -18.92 1.42
N SER A 433 -7.88 -17.61 1.23
CA SER A 433 -7.36 -16.69 2.24
C SER A 433 -8.24 -16.59 3.50
N LEU A 434 -7.61 -16.34 4.64
CA LEU A 434 -8.28 -15.98 5.89
C LEU A 434 -8.54 -14.48 5.89
N SER A 435 -9.70 -14.08 6.40
CA SER A 435 -9.98 -12.69 6.77
C SER A 435 -9.58 -12.47 8.22
N TRP A 436 -9.09 -11.28 8.54
CA TRP A 436 -8.69 -10.94 9.90
C TRP A 436 -8.87 -9.46 10.17
N ARG A 437 -8.95 -9.11 11.46
CA ARG A 437 -8.94 -7.72 11.92
C ARG A 437 -8.21 -7.60 13.24
N THR A 438 -7.72 -6.42 13.53
CA THR A 438 -7.23 -6.06 14.85
C THR A 438 -7.64 -4.63 15.16
N LYS A 439 -8.01 -4.36 16.40
CA LYS A 439 -8.30 -3.02 16.88
C LYS A 439 -7.73 -2.84 18.27
N ILE A 440 -7.02 -1.72 18.48
CA ILE A 440 -6.48 -1.30 19.77
C ILE A 440 -6.82 0.17 20.02
N GLY A 441 -7.36 0.47 21.20
CA GLY A 441 -7.72 1.83 21.58
C GLY A 441 -8.71 1.89 22.74
N TRP A 442 -9.49 2.96 22.82
CA TRP A 442 -10.55 3.15 23.82
C TRP A 442 -11.90 3.31 23.14
N ASN A 443 -12.93 2.64 23.66
CA ASN A 443 -14.30 2.80 23.18
C ASN A 443 -15.31 2.60 24.33
N ARG A 444 -16.56 3.02 24.09
CA ARG A 444 -17.67 2.87 25.05
C ARG A 444 -18.54 1.64 24.80
N GLU A 445 -18.05 0.67 24.03
CA GLU A 445 -18.87 -0.50 23.67
C GLU A 445 -19.06 -1.46 24.84
N TYR A 446 -18.12 -1.55 25.78
CA TYR A 446 -18.22 -2.47 26.89
C TYR A 446 -19.12 -1.95 28.00
N LEU A 447 -20.31 -2.54 28.14
CA LEU A 447 -21.18 -2.73 29.33
C LEU A 447 -21.38 -1.59 30.36
N LYS A 448 -20.71 -0.45 30.22
CA LYS A 448 -20.66 0.75 31.05
C LYS A 448 -20.56 1.97 30.11
N ASP A 449 -20.77 3.15 30.66
CA ASP A 449 -20.80 4.39 29.90
C ASP A 449 -19.41 5.08 29.85
N ASP A 450 -18.33 4.44 30.27
CA ASP A 450 -16.97 5.02 30.17
C ASP A 450 -16.22 4.49 28.95
N ALA A 451 -15.28 5.28 28.42
CA ALA A 451 -14.34 4.80 27.41
C ALA A 451 -13.30 3.87 28.06
N ILE A 452 -13.28 2.61 27.63
CA ILE A 452 -12.41 1.57 28.21
C ILE A 452 -11.40 1.11 27.17
N PHE A 453 -10.16 0.93 27.62
CA PHE A 453 -9.12 0.37 26.76
C PHE A 453 -9.52 -1.02 26.30
N ASN A 454 -9.41 -1.27 25.00
CA ASN A 454 -9.77 -2.53 24.38
C ASN A 454 -8.73 -2.96 23.35
N LEU A 455 -8.54 -4.27 23.29
CA LEU A 455 -7.79 -4.97 22.25
C LEU A 455 -8.69 -6.07 21.69
N SER A 456 -8.86 -6.10 20.37
CA SER A 456 -9.52 -7.21 19.68
C SER A 456 -8.65 -7.74 18.56
N ILE A 457 -8.67 -9.05 18.38
CA ILE A 457 -7.98 -9.74 17.28
C ILE A 457 -8.98 -10.73 16.70
N GLY A 458 -9.45 -10.45 15.49
CA GLY A 458 -10.46 -11.23 14.79
C GLY A 458 -9.89 -12.07 13.67
N THR A 459 -10.46 -13.25 13.47
CA THR A 459 -10.19 -14.08 12.30
C THR A 459 -11.48 -14.71 11.77
N GLY A 460 -11.52 -15.00 10.47
CA GLY A 460 -12.63 -15.68 9.85
C GLY A 460 -12.54 -15.64 8.33
N TYR A 461 -13.68 -15.41 7.69
CA TYR A 461 -13.81 -15.60 6.25
C TYR A 461 -14.72 -14.55 5.64
N SER A 462 -14.46 -14.23 4.37
CA SER A 462 -15.30 -13.36 3.57
C SER A 462 -15.59 -13.98 2.21
N TRP A 463 -16.77 -13.70 1.67
CA TRP A 463 -17.20 -14.07 0.33
C TRP A 463 -17.93 -12.90 -0.29
N GLY A 464 -17.78 -12.68 -1.59
CA GLY A 464 -18.45 -11.58 -2.26
C GLY A 464 -18.42 -11.69 -3.77
N ASN A 465 -19.15 -10.78 -4.39
CA ASN A 465 -19.20 -10.59 -5.84
C ASN A 465 -19.03 -9.10 -6.15
N GLU A 466 -19.22 -8.68 -7.40
CA GLU A 466 -19.09 -7.26 -7.76
C GLU A 466 -20.06 -6.29 -7.04
N LEU A 467 -21.16 -6.79 -6.44
CA LEU A 467 -22.19 -5.99 -5.80
C LEU A 467 -21.90 -5.74 -4.31
N ALA A 468 -21.58 -6.83 -3.61
CA ALA A 468 -21.48 -6.84 -2.15
C ALA A 468 -20.54 -7.96 -1.68
N PHE A 469 -20.11 -7.87 -0.42
CA PHE A 469 -19.45 -8.98 0.24
C PHE A 469 -19.99 -9.15 1.66
N VAL A 470 -19.99 -10.41 2.10
CA VAL A 470 -20.32 -10.82 3.45
C VAL A 470 -19.06 -11.34 4.14
N TYR A 471 -19.03 -11.25 5.45
CA TYR A 471 -17.96 -11.82 6.25
C TYR A 471 -18.49 -12.37 7.56
N THR A 472 -17.77 -13.35 8.08
CA THR A 472 -17.95 -13.88 9.42
C THR A 472 -16.61 -13.84 10.14
N LEU A 473 -16.60 -13.35 11.38
CA LEU A 473 -15.40 -13.22 12.19
C LEU A 473 -15.66 -13.73 13.60
N VAL A 474 -14.61 -14.32 14.18
CA VAL A 474 -14.54 -14.66 15.59
C VAL A 474 -13.41 -13.83 16.21
N ASP A 475 -13.73 -13.09 17.26
CA ASP A 475 -12.85 -12.10 17.86
C ASP A 475 -12.65 -12.41 19.35
N PRO A 476 -11.47 -12.86 19.79
CA PRO A 476 -11.01 -12.60 21.14
C PRO A 476 -10.98 -11.09 21.41
N ILE A 477 -11.58 -10.67 22.52
CA ILE A 477 -11.68 -9.26 22.92
C ILE A 477 -11.24 -9.15 24.39
N PHE A 478 -10.42 -8.14 24.67
CA PHE A 478 -9.88 -7.86 25.98
C PHE A 478 -10.18 -6.42 26.35
N TYR A 479 -10.73 -6.20 27.55
CA TYR A 479 -10.96 -4.89 28.11
C TYR A 479 -10.13 -4.70 29.38
N LEU A 480 -9.48 -3.55 29.49
CA LEU A 480 -8.65 -3.18 30.64
C LEU A 480 -9.16 -1.86 31.23
N LYS A 481 -9.68 -1.91 32.46
CA LYS A 481 -9.96 -0.74 33.29
C LYS A 481 -9.34 -0.96 34.67
N ASP A 482 -10.17 -1.33 35.65
CA ASP A 482 -9.76 -1.70 37.01
C ASP A 482 -9.50 -3.20 37.12
N ASP A 483 -10.37 -4.01 36.50
CA ASP A 483 -10.22 -5.45 36.33
C ASP A 483 -10.06 -5.79 34.84
N PHE A 484 -9.32 -6.87 34.57
CA PHE A 484 -9.25 -7.46 33.24
C PHE A 484 -10.54 -8.23 32.94
N THR A 485 -11.18 -7.94 31.81
CA THR A 485 -12.28 -8.74 31.28
C THR A 485 -11.90 -9.28 29.91
N SER A 486 -12.06 -10.58 29.72
CA SER A 486 -11.95 -11.23 28.42
C SER A 486 -13.32 -11.64 27.88
N GLY A 487 -13.43 -11.72 26.56
CA GLY A 487 -14.64 -12.17 25.90
C GLY A 487 -14.37 -12.69 24.50
N LEU A 488 -15.40 -13.31 23.94
CA LEU A 488 -15.41 -13.82 22.58
C LEU A 488 -16.58 -13.19 21.82
N GLY A 489 -16.26 -12.54 20.71
CA GLY A 489 -17.21 -11.99 19.75
C GLY A 489 -17.38 -12.91 18.54
N VAL A 490 -18.61 -13.02 18.04
CA VAL A 490 -18.92 -13.58 16.73
C VAL A 490 -19.66 -12.53 15.94
N SER A 491 -19.12 -12.17 14.77
CA SER A 491 -19.61 -11.07 13.95
C SER A 491 -20.00 -11.58 12.57
N VAL A 492 -21.15 -11.16 12.06
CA VAL A 492 -21.56 -11.35 10.66
C VAL A 492 -21.78 -9.96 10.07
N GLY A 493 -21.05 -9.65 9.01
CA GLY A 493 -21.17 -8.36 8.33
C GLY A 493 -21.50 -8.48 6.86
N LEU A 494 -22.07 -7.40 6.34
CA LEU A 494 -22.47 -7.21 4.95
C LEU A 494 -22.05 -5.79 4.54
N ASN A 495 -21.35 -5.70 3.42
CA ASN A 495 -20.94 -4.44 2.83
C ASN A 495 -21.39 -4.39 1.36
N PHE A 496 -22.15 -3.34 1.03
CA PHE A 496 -22.54 -2.98 -0.34
C PHE A 496 -21.74 -1.78 -0.80
N ASP A 497 -20.96 -1.95 -1.85
CA ASP A 497 -19.93 -0.97 -2.23
C ASP A 497 -19.65 -0.89 -3.74
N LYS A 498 -20.56 -1.39 -4.57
CA LYS A 498 -20.43 -1.33 -6.04
C LYS A 498 -20.47 0.10 -6.58
N TYR A 499 -21.28 0.95 -5.99
CA TYR A 499 -21.58 2.26 -6.54
C TYR A 499 -20.67 3.33 -5.96
N LYS A 500 -20.03 4.11 -6.84
CA LYS A 500 -19.13 5.22 -6.44
C LYS A 500 -19.76 6.20 -5.45
N LEU A 501 -21.08 6.41 -5.50
CA LEU A 501 -21.77 7.44 -4.73
C LEU A 501 -22.28 6.95 -3.36
N VAL A 502 -22.41 5.64 -3.16
CA VAL A 502 -23.05 5.09 -1.96
C VAL A 502 -22.35 3.83 -1.50
N ASN A 503 -22.23 3.69 -0.18
CA ASN A 503 -21.81 2.46 0.46
C ASN A 503 -22.66 2.18 1.70
N THR A 504 -22.97 0.92 1.92
CA THR A 504 -23.76 0.47 3.06
C THR A 504 -22.96 -0.57 3.83
N ASN A 505 -22.84 -0.40 5.13
CA ASN A 505 -22.25 -1.39 6.03
C ASN A 505 -23.28 -1.82 7.06
N ILE A 506 -23.38 -3.13 7.28
CA ILE A 506 -24.19 -3.69 8.36
C ILE A 506 -23.35 -4.75 9.06
N GLU A 507 -23.24 -4.69 10.37
CA GLU A 507 -22.58 -5.71 11.18
C GLU A 507 -23.46 -6.11 12.36
N LEU A 508 -23.69 -7.42 12.52
CA LEU A 508 -24.30 -8.02 13.70
C LEU A 508 -23.22 -8.75 14.49
N THR A 509 -23.05 -8.40 15.76
CA THR A 509 -22.02 -8.96 16.63
C THR A 509 -22.63 -9.46 17.93
N LYS A 510 -22.39 -10.73 18.27
CA LYS A 510 -22.72 -11.32 19.58
C LYS A 510 -21.44 -11.49 20.39
N ARG A 511 -21.39 -10.95 21.60
CA ARG A 511 -20.25 -11.11 22.52
C ARG A 511 -20.67 -11.86 23.77
N VAL A 512 -19.80 -12.73 24.25
CA VAL A 512 -19.91 -13.44 25.54
C VAL A 512 -18.63 -13.16 26.32
N TYR A 513 -18.76 -12.77 27.58
CA TYR A 513 -17.64 -12.41 28.45
C TYR A 513 -17.40 -13.49 29.51
N ASP A 514 -16.17 -13.57 30.01
CA ASP A 514 -15.74 -14.51 31.06
C ASP A 514 -16.55 -14.36 32.38
N ASN A 515 -17.00 -13.15 32.67
CA ASN A 515 -17.83 -12.82 33.82
C ASN A 515 -19.34 -13.19 33.64
N GLY A 516 -19.68 -13.98 32.63
CA GLY A 516 -21.05 -14.47 32.36
C GLY A 516 -21.98 -13.46 31.69
N ARG A 517 -21.52 -12.23 31.44
CA ARG A 517 -22.28 -11.20 30.73
C ARG A 517 -22.29 -11.49 29.23
N ASN A 518 -23.31 -11.00 28.55
CA ASN A 518 -23.37 -11.10 27.09
C ASN A 518 -23.94 -9.83 26.46
N GLN A 519 -23.61 -9.63 25.19
CA GLN A 519 -23.98 -8.44 24.44
C GLN A 519 -24.39 -8.79 23.02
N THR A 520 -25.39 -8.11 22.48
CA THR A 520 -25.73 -8.13 21.06
C THR A 520 -25.59 -6.72 20.52
N ILE A 521 -24.84 -6.54 19.43
CA ILE A 521 -24.60 -5.25 18.79
C ILE A 521 -25.07 -5.37 17.35
N ILE A 522 -25.84 -4.39 16.87
CA ILE A 522 -26.13 -4.21 15.45
C ILE A 522 -25.64 -2.81 15.08
N LYS A 523 -24.74 -2.72 14.11
CA LYS A 523 -24.29 -1.46 13.54
C LYS A 523 -24.72 -1.40 12.09
N ALA A 524 -25.30 -0.27 11.69
CA ALA A 524 -25.62 0.01 10.31
C ALA A 524 -25.13 1.41 9.94
N SER A 525 -24.44 1.53 8.81
CA SER A 525 -24.07 2.82 8.26
C SER A 525 -24.39 2.93 6.78
N GLN A 526 -24.86 4.11 6.38
CA GLN A 526 -25.13 4.47 5.00
C GLN A 526 -24.35 5.74 4.67
N GLY A 527 -23.43 5.62 3.73
CA GLY A 527 -22.65 6.74 3.21
C GLY A 527 -23.20 7.27 1.89
N PHE A 528 -23.10 8.59 1.72
CA PHE A 528 -23.40 9.32 0.49
C PHE A 528 -22.20 10.22 0.15
N ASN A 529 -21.47 9.88 -0.91
CA ASN A 529 -20.32 10.66 -1.35
C ASN A 529 -20.82 11.89 -2.13
N LEU A 530 -20.55 13.09 -1.61
CA LEU A 530 -20.95 14.36 -2.23
C LEU A 530 -19.92 14.83 -3.26
N THR A 531 -18.64 14.63 -2.95
CA THR A 531 -17.49 14.91 -3.83
C THR A 531 -16.44 13.81 -3.61
N GLN A 532 -15.27 13.92 -4.26
CA GLN A 532 -14.12 13.04 -3.96
C GLN A 532 -13.72 13.11 -2.48
N ASN A 533 -13.81 14.30 -1.87
CA ASN A 533 -13.26 14.61 -0.56
C ASN A 533 -14.32 15.00 0.48
N SER A 534 -15.59 14.70 0.24
CA SER A 534 -16.66 14.99 1.21
C SER A 534 -17.78 13.96 1.15
N LYS A 535 -18.28 13.58 2.33
CA LYS A 535 -19.27 12.50 2.48
C LYS A 535 -20.22 12.78 3.63
N ILE A 536 -21.49 12.42 3.46
CA ILE A 536 -22.45 12.32 4.57
C ILE A 536 -22.57 10.86 4.97
N VAL A 537 -22.52 10.57 6.26
CA VAL A 537 -22.72 9.23 6.82
C VAL A 537 -23.84 9.27 7.83
N LEU A 538 -24.84 8.41 7.62
CA LEU A 538 -25.89 8.13 8.59
C LEU A 538 -25.54 6.82 9.29
N LYS A 539 -25.57 6.81 10.62
CA LYS A 539 -25.27 5.66 11.45
C LYS A 539 -26.42 5.33 12.38
N TYR A 540 -26.61 4.05 12.60
CA TYR A 540 -27.51 3.50 13.59
C TYR A 540 -26.79 2.38 14.34
N ASP A 541 -26.70 2.51 15.67
CA ASP A 541 -26.20 1.45 16.52
C ASP A 541 -27.31 1.01 17.49
N TYR A 542 -27.42 -0.30 17.65
CA TYR A 542 -28.30 -0.96 18.61
C TYR A 542 -27.45 -1.86 19.48
N ILE A 543 -27.55 -1.70 20.80
CA ILE A 543 -26.76 -2.48 21.75
C ILE A 543 -27.68 -3.04 22.84
N ASP A 544 -27.77 -4.36 22.90
CA ASP A 544 -28.36 -5.07 24.04
C ASP A 544 -27.25 -5.56 24.96
N LYS A 545 -27.27 -5.10 26.21
CA LYS A 545 -26.36 -5.51 27.29
C LYS A 545 -27.14 -6.38 28.27
N TYR A 546 -26.70 -7.61 28.49
CA TYR A 546 -27.27 -8.51 29.50
C TYR A 546 -26.31 -8.59 30.69
N VAL A 547 -26.71 -7.97 31.79
CA VAL A 547 -25.96 -7.94 33.06
C VAL A 547 -26.85 -8.59 34.12
N ASP A 548 -26.41 -9.72 34.69
CA ASP A 548 -27.11 -10.39 35.80
C ASP A 548 -28.61 -10.64 35.57
N LYS A 549 -28.97 -11.04 34.34
CA LYS A 549 -30.35 -11.27 33.82
C LYS A 549 -31.18 -10.01 33.54
N LEU A 550 -30.67 -8.81 33.80
CA LEU A 550 -31.28 -7.56 33.38
C LEU A 550 -30.82 -7.18 31.97
N LYS A 551 -31.78 -6.85 31.11
CA LYS A 551 -31.52 -6.38 29.74
C LYS A 551 -31.54 -4.85 29.74
N LYS A 552 -30.41 -4.22 29.41
CA LYS A 552 -30.34 -2.79 29.06
C LYS A 552 -30.21 -2.69 27.55
N THR A 553 -31.11 -1.95 26.92
CA THR A 553 -31.09 -1.70 25.47
C THR A 553 -30.70 -0.25 25.24
N GLU A 554 -29.75 -0.05 24.33
CA GLU A 554 -29.26 1.26 23.94
C GLU A 554 -29.42 1.44 22.43
N HIS A 555 -29.82 2.65 22.04
CA HIS A 555 -30.00 3.03 20.64
C HIS A 555 -29.30 4.36 20.40
N SER A 556 -28.52 4.43 19.32
CA SER A 556 -27.97 5.69 18.86
C SER A 556 -28.19 5.89 17.36
N PHE A 557 -28.55 7.11 17.00
CA PHE A 557 -28.63 7.57 15.61
C PHE A 557 -27.70 8.77 15.43
N LEU A 558 -26.93 8.78 14.35
CA LEU A 558 -25.92 9.81 14.14
C LEU A 558 -25.82 10.18 12.66
N GLY A 559 -25.93 11.47 12.35
CA GLY A 559 -25.61 12.04 11.05
C GLY A 559 -24.30 12.81 11.10
N ILE A 560 -23.33 12.41 10.29
CA ILE A 560 -21.97 12.99 10.25
C ILE A 560 -21.67 13.51 8.85
N LEU A 561 -21.11 14.71 8.77
CA LEU A 561 -20.38 15.20 7.61
C LEU A 561 -18.89 14.88 7.80
N ARG A 562 -18.30 14.20 6.81
CA ARG A 562 -16.86 13.91 6.71
C ARG A 562 -16.24 14.74 5.60
N TYR A 563 -15.07 15.30 5.87
CA TYR A 563 -14.22 15.98 4.92
C TYR A 563 -12.83 15.34 4.93
N TYR A 564 -12.27 15.12 3.74
CA TYR A 564 -10.97 14.48 3.54
C TYR A 564 -9.99 15.48 2.91
N TYR A 565 -8.78 15.61 3.42
CA TYR A 565 -7.75 16.47 2.82
C TYR A 565 -6.35 15.86 2.86
#